data_AF-A0A6B2UMV3-F1
#
_entry.id   AF-A0A6B2UMV3-F1
#
_cell.length_a   1.000
_cell.length_b   1.000
_cell.length_c   1.000
_cell.angle_alpha   90.00
_cell.angle_beta   90.00
_cell.angle_gamma   90.00
#
_symmetry.space_group_name_H-M   'P 1'
#
loop_
_entity.id
_entity.type
_entity.pdbx_description
1 polymer ?
#
loop_
_entity_poly.entity_id
_entity_poly.type
_entity_poly.pdbx_seq_one_letter_code
_entity_poly.pdbx_strand_id
1 'polypeptide(L)'
;ASLAAGERPDRLGLVLVDGAGAPPEGAGLGVCAELPHVTTVLRAQDPVRMREFAQALAGELKRRARLLDGGGGTSGAGDPFVPAQGGLDDTASGRVRARGAAGPGTGAGTGVGPA
;
A
#
# COMPACT_ATOMS: atom_id res chain seq x y z
N ALA A 1 4.38 -1.55 18.21
CA ALA A 1 4.25 -3.00 17.93
C ALA A 1 3.09 -3.67 18.69
N SER A 2 2.41 -3.02 19.63
CA SER A 2 1.40 -3.67 20.48
C SER A 2 0.24 -4.33 19.72
N LEU A 3 -0.25 -3.72 18.62
CA LEU A 3 -1.28 -4.35 17.77
C LEU A 3 -0.80 -5.66 17.14
N ALA A 4 0.41 -5.66 16.55
CA ALA A 4 1.02 -6.86 15.96
C ALA A 4 1.35 -7.93 17.02
N ALA A 5 1.64 -7.53 18.25
CA ALA A 5 1.88 -8.46 19.36
C ALA A 5 0.59 -9.16 19.85
N GLY A 6 -0.57 -8.53 19.67
CA GLY A 6 -1.85 -9.03 20.19
C GLY A 6 -2.76 -9.71 19.16
N GLU A 7 -2.48 -9.60 17.85
CA GLU A 7 -3.36 -10.10 16.80
C GLU A 7 -2.61 -10.99 15.81
N ARG A 8 -3.32 -11.89 15.13
CA ARG A 8 -2.72 -12.77 14.12
C ARG A 8 -2.61 -12.08 12.74
N PRO A 9 -1.59 -12.40 11.91
CA PRO A 9 -1.43 -11.81 10.58
C PRO A 9 -2.58 -12.06 9.60
N ASP A 10 -3.30 -13.18 9.74
CA ASP A 10 -4.47 -13.48 8.92
C ASP A 10 -5.70 -12.63 9.27
N ARG A 11 -5.69 -11.97 10.43
CA ARG A 11 -6.78 -11.13 10.95
C ARG A 11 -6.45 -9.64 10.89
N LEU A 12 -5.17 -9.28 10.96
CA LEU A 12 -4.70 -7.90 10.89
C LEU A 12 -3.66 -7.74 9.78
N GLY A 13 -3.98 -6.89 8.81
CA GLY A 13 -3.01 -6.37 7.85
C GLY A 13 -2.61 -4.93 8.19
N LEU A 14 -1.32 -4.62 8.09
CA LEU A 14 -0.75 -3.29 8.30
C LEU A 14 -0.17 -2.75 6.99
N VAL A 15 -0.48 -1.50 6.68
CA VAL A 15 0.20 -0.73 5.63
C VAL A 15 1.00 0.37 6.31
N LEU A 16 2.31 0.40 6.08
CA LEU A 16 3.19 1.41 6.65
C LEU A 16 3.33 2.56 5.65
N VAL A 17 3.09 3.80 6.10
CA VAL A 17 3.36 5.00 5.33
C VAL A 17 4.45 5.77 6.07
N ASP A 18 5.68 5.66 5.57
CA ASP A 18 6.84 6.25 6.21
C ASP A 18 7.00 7.71 5.78
N GLY A 19 6.71 8.61 6.72
CA GLY A 19 6.83 10.06 6.55
C GLY A 19 8.15 10.65 7.04
N ALA A 20 9.08 9.82 7.55
CA ALA A 20 10.39 10.33 7.97
C ALA A 20 11.06 11.03 6.78
N GLY A 21 11.53 12.26 7.02
CA GLY A 21 12.31 13.03 6.06
C GLY A 21 13.65 12.37 5.77
N ALA A 22 14.44 12.97 4.88
CA ALA A 22 15.80 12.50 4.63
C ALA A 22 16.61 12.52 5.95
N PRO A 23 17.61 11.63 6.13
CA PRO A 23 18.46 11.63 7.31
C PRO A 23 19.01 13.04 7.62
N PRO A 24 19.10 13.46 8.91
CA PRO A 24 19.07 12.64 10.13
C PRO A 24 17.69 12.55 10.83
N GLU A 25 16.58 12.89 10.15
CA GLU A 25 15.24 12.96 10.76
C GLU A 25 14.63 11.59 11.11
N GLY A 26 15.15 10.95 12.15
CA GLY A 26 14.55 9.77 12.81
C GLY A 26 14.67 8.45 12.04
N ALA A 27 14.42 7.34 12.74
CA ALA A 27 14.51 5.99 12.18
C ALA A 27 13.32 5.60 11.28
N GLY A 28 12.27 6.44 11.25
CA GLY A 28 11.04 6.18 10.50
C GLY A 28 10.31 4.90 10.92
N LEU A 29 9.37 4.46 10.08
CA LEU A 29 8.63 3.20 10.30
C LEU A 29 9.35 1.96 9.76
N GLY A 30 10.53 2.13 9.14
CA GLY A 30 11.28 1.04 8.51
C GLY A 30 11.59 -0.13 9.45
N VAL A 31 11.80 0.14 10.75
CA VAL A 31 12.04 -0.90 11.78
C VAL A 31 10.87 -1.88 11.95
N CYS A 32 9.67 -1.49 11.54
CA CYS A 32 8.47 -2.33 11.62
C CYS A 32 8.20 -3.12 10.34
N ALA A 33 8.98 -2.94 9.26
CA ALA A 33 8.69 -3.51 7.95
C ALA A 33 8.74 -5.05 7.92
N GLU A 34 9.54 -5.66 8.80
CA GLU A 34 9.72 -7.11 8.90
C GLU A 34 8.62 -7.81 9.72
N LEU A 35 7.64 -7.06 10.25
CA LEU A 35 6.52 -7.68 10.97
C LEU A 35 5.65 -8.48 9.99
N PRO A 36 5.19 -9.69 10.37
CA PRO A 36 4.43 -10.57 9.47
C PRO A 36 3.06 -10.00 9.08
N HIS A 37 2.55 -9.01 9.81
CA HIS A 37 1.31 -8.29 9.52
C HIS A 37 1.46 -7.25 8.41
N VAL A 38 2.69 -6.82 8.09
CA VAL A 38 2.92 -5.76 7.11
C VAL A 38 2.72 -6.30 5.71
N THR A 39 1.81 -5.69 4.97
CA THR A 39 1.48 -6.08 3.59
C THR A 39 2.09 -5.13 2.56
N THR A 40 2.31 -3.87 2.94
CA THR A 40 2.86 -2.83 2.07
C THR A 40 3.62 -1.78 2.90
N VAL A 41 4.72 -1.29 2.35
CA VAL A 41 5.44 -0.10 2.85
C VAL A 41 5.44 0.96 1.75
N LEU A 42 5.05 2.18 2.10
CA LEU A 42 5.00 3.35 1.22
C LEU A 42 5.89 4.44 1.80
N ARG A 43 6.53 5.22 0.93
CA ARG A 43 7.31 6.41 1.31
C ARG A 43 6.48 7.64 0.99
N ALA A 44 6.35 8.56 1.94
CA ALA A 44 5.54 9.76 1.76
C ALA A 44 6.04 10.67 0.62
N GLN A 45 7.30 10.51 0.22
CA GLN A 45 7.92 11.27 -0.86
C GLN A 45 7.61 10.72 -2.27
N ASP A 46 6.86 9.61 -2.37
CA ASP A 46 6.36 9.08 -3.65
C ASP A 46 4.86 9.39 -3.81
N PRO A 47 4.51 10.57 -4.35
CA PRO A 47 3.11 11.01 -4.42
C PRO A 47 2.29 10.19 -5.44
N VAL A 48 2.94 9.53 -6.41
CA VAL A 48 2.23 8.68 -7.38
C VAL A 48 1.78 7.40 -6.70
N ARG A 49 2.70 6.70 -6.00
CA ARG A 49 2.33 5.49 -5.24
C ARG A 49 1.30 5.77 -4.14
N MET A 50 1.38 6.91 -3.47
CA MET A 50 0.38 7.29 -2.47
C MET A 50 -1.02 7.44 -3.08
N ARG A 51 -1.13 8.05 -4.27
CA ARG A 51 -2.42 8.20 -4.97
C ARG A 51 -2.98 6.86 -5.42
N GLU A 52 -2.14 6.01 -6.01
CA GLU A 52 -2.54 4.65 -6.42
C GLU A 52 -3.05 3.84 -5.21
N PHE A 53 -2.34 3.92 -4.08
CA PHE A 53 -2.76 3.27 -2.85
C PHE A 53 -4.09 3.82 -2.32
N ALA A 54 -4.25 5.14 -2.28
CA ALA A 54 -5.48 5.77 -1.82
C ALA A 54 -6.70 5.38 -2.68
N GLN A 55 -6.53 5.32 -4.00
CA GLN A 55 -7.56 4.89 -4.94
C GLN A 55 -7.95 3.42 -4.72
N ALA A 56 -6.95 2.54 -4.57
CA ALA A 56 -7.18 1.13 -4.26
C ALA A 56 -7.92 0.96 -2.91
N LEU A 57 -7.54 1.73 -1.88
CA LEU A 57 -8.18 1.71 -0.57
C LEU A 57 -9.63 2.21 -0.64
N ALA A 58 -9.90 3.29 -1.39
CA ALA A 58 -11.26 3.79 -1.59
C ALA A 58 -12.16 2.72 -2.26
N GLY A 59 -11.63 2.02 -3.28
CA GLY A 59 -12.30 0.89 -3.91
C GLY A 59 -12.58 -0.27 -2.95
N GLU A 60 -11.62 -0.60 -2.09
CA GLU A 60 -11.75 -1.61 -1.04
C GLU A 60 -12.86 -1.26 -0.04
N LEU A 61 -12.85 -0.03 0.49
CA LEU A 61 -13.85 0.43 1.45
C LEU A 61 -15.25 0.42 0.83
N LYS A 62 -15.40 0.84 -0.43
CA LYS A 62 -16.68 0.74 -1.16
C LYS A 62 -17.13 -0.71 -1.32
N ARG A 63 -16.22 -1.67 -1.56
CA ARG A 63 -16.58 -3.10 -1.59
C ARG A 63 -17.05 -3.58 -0.22
N ARG A 64 -16.34 -3.21 0.85
CA ARG A 64 -16.68 -3.64 2.22
C ARG A 64 -18.01 -3.07 2.68
N ALA A 65 -18.28 -1.80 2.40
CA ALA A 65 -19.59 -1.19 2.66
C ALA A 65 -20.72 -2.03 2.01
N ARG A 66 -20.60 -2.37 0.72
CA ARG A 66 -21.60 -3.23 0.05
C ARG A 66 -21.76 -4.62 0.68
N LEU A 67 -20.68 -5.23 1.19
CA LEU A 67 -20.74 -6.53 1.86
C LEU A 67 -21.45 -6.44 3.22
N LEU A 68 -21.26 -5.33 3.93
CA LEU A 68 -21.92 -5.05 5.20
C LEU A 68 -23.39 -4.65 5.01
N ASP A 69 -23.70 -3.90 3.94
CA ASP A 69 -25.07 -3.48 3.59
C ASP A 69 -25.90 -4.65 3.02
N GLY A 70 -25.27 -5.57 2.28
CA GLY A 70 -25.93 -6.75 1.71
C GLY A 70 -26.07 -7.93 2.69
N GLY A 71 -25.36 -7.90 3.82
CA GLY A 71 -25.45 -8.89 4.90
C GLY A 71 -26.38 -8.40 5.99
N GLY A 72 -27.68 -8.62 5.84
CA GLY A 72 -28.70 -8.15 6.77
C GLY A 72 -28.37 -8.44 8.24
N GLY A 73 -28.16 -7.35 9.01
CA GLY A 73 -28.36 -7.26 10.46
C GLY A 73 -27.14 -7.47 11.35
N THR A 74 -26.64 -6.41 12.00
CA THR A 74 -27.04 -5.99 13.37
C THR A 74 -26.04 -4.97 13.96
N SER A 75 -26.59 -3.90 14.52
CA SER A 75 -26.03 -2.99 15.53
C SER A 75 -24.96 -1.96 15.15
N GLY A 76 -25.40 -0.70 15.14
CA GLY A 76 -24.57 0.49 15.37
C GLY A 76 -24.57 1.46 14.21
N ALA A 77 -25.49 2.43 14.23
CA ALA A 77 -25.45 3.58 13.34
C ALA A 77 -24.13 4.35 13.54
N GLY A 78 -23.16 4.13 12.66
CA GLY A 78 -22.07 5.05 12.40
C GLY A 78 -22.39 5.76 11.10
N ASP A 79 -22.25 7.09 11.07
CA ASP A 79 -22.46 7.89 9.87
C ASP A 79 -21.76 7.28 8.65
N PRO A 80 -22.38 7.32 7.46
CA PRO A 80 -21.72 6.88 6.25
C PRO A 80 -20.41 7.63 6.08
N PHE A 81 -19.31 6.91 5.86
CA PHE A 81 -18.03 7.51 5.48
C PHE A 81 -18.24 8.29 4.17
N VAL A 82 -18.25 9.62 4.25
CA VAL A 82 -18.29 10.52 3.10
C VAL A 82 -16.84 10.83 2.72
N PRO A 83 -16.27 10.22 1.66
CA PRO A 83 -14.97 10.67 1.18
C PRO A 83 -15.09 12.11 0.70
N ALA A 84 -14.12 12.95 1.05
CA ALA A 84 -13.98 14.28 0.44
C ALA A 84 -13.96 14.10 -1.08
N GLN A 85 -14.94 14.70 -1.76
CA GLN A 85 -15.12 14.57 -3.21
C GLN A 85 -13.99 15.29 -3.94
N GLY A 86 -12.86 14.61 -4.12
CA GLY A 86 -11.91 14.90 -5.19
C GLY A 86 -12.40 14.18 -6.44
N GLY A 87 -13.22 14.87 -7.25
CA GLY A 87 -13.80 14.31 -8.46
C GLY A 87 -12.73 13.76 -9.41
N LEU A 88 -12.97 12.55 -9.91
CA LEU A 88 -12.43 12.01 -11.16
C LEU A 88 -13.46 11.01 -11.68
N ASP A 89 -13.84 11.23 -12.92
CA ASP A 89 -14.92 10.57 -13.62
C ASP A 89 -14.72 9.06 -13.77
N ASP A 90 -15.85 8.37 -13.86
CA ASP A 90 -16.01 6.91 -13.90
C ASP A 90 -15.17 6.27 -15.02
N THR A 91 -14.21 5.41 -14.69
CA THR A 91 -13.63 4.44 -15.64
C THR A 91 -13.19 3.16 -14.93
N ALA A 92 -13.64 2.05 -15.49
CA ALA A 92 -13.57 0.69 -14.98
C ALA A 92 -12.20 0.29 -14.39
N SER A 93 -12.23 -0.18 -13.14
CA SER A 93 -11.09 -0.72 -12.40
C SER A 93 -10.60 -2.03 -13.02
N GLY A 94 -9.54 -1.94 -13.83
CA GLY A 94 -8.71 -3.06 -14.23
C GLY A 94 -7.74 -3.44 -13.11
N ARG A 95 -7.67 -4.74 -12.78
CA ARG A 95 -6.64 -5.29 -11.85
C ARG A 95 -5.24 -4.95 -12.36
N VAL A 96 -4.48 -4.16 -11.61
CA VAL A 96 -3.04 -4.02 -11.82
C VAL A 96 -2.32 -5.17 -11.11
N ARG A 97 -1.72 -6.07 -11.90
CA ARG A 97 -0.70 -7.03 -11.43
C ARG A 97 0.66 -6.39 -11.67
N ALA A 98 1.38 -6.04 -10.61
CA ALA A 98 2.79 -5.63 -10.74
C ALA A 98 3.63 -6.85 -11.12
N ARG A 99 4.25 -6.82 -12.31
CA ARG A 99 5.27 -7.79 -12.74
C ARG A 99 6.59 -7.39 -12.10
N GLY A 100 7.15 -8.26 -11.26
CA GLY A 100 8.48 -8.09 -10.70
C GLY A 100 9.54 -8.05 -11.80
N ALA A 101 10.40 -7.04 -11.77
CA ALA A 101 11.57 -6.94 -12.61
C ALA A 101 12.64 -7.89 -12.06
N ALA A 102 12.81 -9.04 -12.70
CA ALA A 102 14.02 -9.84 -12.57
C ALA A 102 15.09 -9.24 -13.50
N GLY A 103 16.03 -8.48 -12.94
CA GLY A 103 17.37 -8.34 -13.51
C GLY A 103 18.28 -9.34 -12.80
N PRO A 104 19.14 -10.06 -13.53
CA PRO A 104 20.48 -9.50 -13.70
C PRO A 104 21.08 -9.75 -15.08
N GLY A 105 21.84 -8.77 -15.57
CA GLY A 105 22.63 -8.86 -16.79
C GLY A 105 23.85 -7.97 -16.66
N THR A 106 24.79 -8.38 -15.81
CA THR A 106 26.12 -7.76 -15.67
C THR A 106 27.08 -8.46 -16.62
N GLY A 107 27.83 -7.67 -17.41
CA GLY A 107 28.92 -8.12 -18.27
C GLY A 107 29.25 -7.03 -19.30
N ALA A 108 29.85 -5.92 -18.89
CA ALA A 108 31.30 -5.72 -18.81
C ALA A 108 31.98 -5.95 -20.17
N GLY A 109 32.17 -4.85 -20.92
CA GLY A 109 33.04 -4.82 -22.09
C GLY A 109 34.51 -4.75 -21.69
N THR A 110 35.37 -5.34 -22.50
CA THR A 110 36.77 -4.95 -22.62
C THR A 110 37.17 -5.09 -24.08
N GLY A 111 37.53 -3.95 -24.67
CA GLY A 111 38.04 -3.89 -26.03
C GLY A 111 39.46 -4.43 -26.12
N VAL A 112 39.77 -5.02 -27.27
CA VAL A 112 41.13 -5.31 -27.71
C VAL A 112 41.22 -4.92 -29.19
N GLY A 113 42.06 -3.93 -29.47
CA GLY A 113 43.02 -3.98 -30.57
C GLY A 113 44.42 -3.78 -29.97
N PRO A 114 45.52 -3.72 -30.75
CA PRO A 114 45.68 -4.00 -32.18
C PRO A 114 46.87 -4.95 -32.49
N ALA A 115 47.00 -5.38 -33.76
CA ALA A 115 48.23 -5.44 -34.58
C ALA A 115 47.93 -6.14 -35.91
#